data_AF-A0A5D3ASW8-F1
#
_entry.id   AF-A0A5D3ASW8-F1
#
_cell.length_a   1.000
_cell.length_b   1.000
_cell.length_c   1.000
_cell.angle_alpha   90.00
_cell.angle_beta   90.00
_cell.angle_gamma   90.00
#
_symmetry.space_group_name_H-M   'P 1'
#
loop_
_entity.id
_entity.type
_entity.pdbx_description
1 polymer ?
#
loop_
_entity_poly.entity_id
_entity_poly.type
_entity_poly.pdbx_seq_one_letter_code
_entity_poly.pdbx_strand_id
1 'polypeptide(L)'
;MFKSATVLATLALIVSPVLAVDHRVLVNKPDCQTVDQFKFNYETLCPVFDVGSPNTYEGVLVEAGDFSGDNKDTQARVYCVWTNVTDGSTYTLSDDVAISLGGSSA
;
A
#
# COMPACT_ATOMS: atom_id res chain seq x y z
N MET A 1 61.85 -22.14 -13.24
CA MET A 1 61.33 -20.90 -12.62
C MET A 1 59.84 -20.81 -12.91
N PHE A 2 59.08 -20.68 -11.82
CA PHE A 2 57.64 -20.44 -11.60
C PHE A 2 56.66 -20.41 -12.79
N LYS A 3 55.66 -21.32 -12.73
CA LYS A 3 54.40 -21.21 -13.48
C LYS A 3 53.40 -20.40 -12.63
N SER A 4 53.02 -19.23 -13.13
CA SER A 4 51.98 -18.38 -12.54
C SER A 4 50.61 -19.02 -12.72
N ALA A 5 49.92 -19.30 -11.60
CA ALA A 5 48.51 -19.65 -11.60
C ALA A 5 47.69 -18.39 -11.33
N THR A 6 47.04 -17.88 -12.37
CA THR A 6 46.11 -16.75 -12.26
C THR A 6 44.80 -17.26 -11.68
N VAL A 7 44.50 -16.90 -10.42
CA VAL A 7 43.22 -17.21 -9.77
C VAL A 7 42.23 -16.10 -10.12
N LEU A 8 41.26 -16.39 -10.99
CA LEU A 8 40.10 -15.52 -11.19
C LEU A 8 39.14 -15.71 -10.01
N ALA A 9 39.06 -14.71 -9.13
CA ALA A 9 38.04 -14.65 -8.10
C ALA A 9 36.74 -14.07 -8.70
N THR A 10 35.75 -14.92 -8.95
CA THR A 10 34.39 -14.50 -9.31
C THR A 10 33.66 -13.99 -8.07
N LEU A 11 33.44 -12.67 -8.01
CA LEU A 11 32.65 -12.03 -6.97
C LEU A 11 31.15 -12.24 -7.28
N ALA A 12 30.52 -13.22 -6.64
CA ALA A 12 29.07 -13.40 -6.74
C ALA A 12 28.38 -12.34 -5.87
N LEU A 13 27.78 -11.34 -6.50
CA LEU A 13 26.90 -10.37 -5.84
C LEU A 13 25.63 -11.11 -5.38
N ILE A 14 25.55 -11.35 -4.07
CA ILE A 14 24.37 -11.93 -3.42
C ILE A 14 23.34 -10.80 -3.33
N VAL A 15 22.45 -10.71 -4.31
CA VAL A 15 21.30 -9.81 -4.26
C VAL A 15 20.17 -10.58 -3.59
N SER A 16 19.92 -10.31 -2.31
CA SER A 16 18.74 -10.83 -1.63
C SER A 16 17.49 -10.18 -2.25
N PRO A 17 16.46 -10.96 -2.62
CA PRO A 17 15.21 -10.36 -3.10
C PRO A 17 14.54 -9.61 -1.94
N VAL A 18 14.31 -8.31 -2.13
CA VAL A 18 13.34 -7.57 -1.31
C VAL A 18 11.96 -8.00 -1.77
N LEU A 19 11.22 -8.69 -0.90
CA LEU A 19 9.80 -8.95 -1.11
C LEU A 19 9.04 -7.68 -0.75
N ALA A 20 8.41 -7.04 -1.74
CA ALA A 20 7.47 -5.94 -1.49
C ALA A 20 6.14 -6.54 -0.99
N VAL A 21 5.68 -6.12 0.19
CA VAL A 21 4.37 -6.52 0.71
C VAL A 21 3.29 -5.71 0.00
N ASP A 22 2.30 -6.39 -0.56
CA ASP A 22 1.13 -5.74 -1.17
C ASP A 22 0.05 -5.50 -0.11
N HIS A 23 -0.10 -4.25 0.32
CA HIS A 23 -1.08 -3.82 1.32
C HIS A 23 -2.44 -3.43 0.73
N ARG A 24 -2.63 -3.62 -0.58
CA ARG A 24 -3.86 -3.21 -1.26
C ARG A 24 -5.01 -4.15 -0.92
N VAL A 25 -6.12 -3.57 -0.49
CA VAL A 25 -7.40 -4.27 -0.28
C VAL A 25 -8.45 -3.74 -1.24
N LEU A 26 -9.50 -4.52 -1.47
CA LEU A 26 -10.64 -4.09 -2.29
C LEU A 26 -11.75 -3.60 -1.35
N VAL A 27 -12.28 -2.40 -1.63
CA VAL A 27 -13.37 -1.79 -0.86
C VAL A 27 -14.50 -1.36 -1.79
N ASN A 28 -15.72 -1.36 -1.28
CA ASN A 28 -16.88 -0.75 -1.92
C ASN A 28 -16.94 0.73 -1.55
N LYS A 29 -17.08 1.60 -2.56
CA LYS A 29 -17.42 3.01 -2.31
C LYS A 29 -18.87 3.13 -1.81
N PRO A 30 -19.22 4.20 -1.07
CA PRO A 30 -20.61 4.51 -0.79
C PRO A 30 -21.42 4.80 -2.07
N ASP A 31 -22.70 4.43 -2.07
CA ASP A 31 -23.61 4.63 -3.21
C ASP A 31 -23.81 6.12 -3.56
N CYS A 32 -23.70 7.01 -2.57
CA CYS A 32 -23.89 8.45 -2.73
C CYS A 32 -22.67 9.18 -3.31
N GLN A 33 -21.56 8.50 -3.58
CA GLN A 33 -20.34 9.10 -4.14
C GLN A 33 -19.98 8.49 -5.50
N THR A 34 -19.40 9.29 -6.37
CA THR A 34 -18.67 8.77 -7.54
C THR A 34 -17.35 8.14 -7.08
N VAL A 35 -16.74 7.30 -7.91
CA VAL A 35 -15.41 6.72 -7.59
C VAL A 35 -14.36 7.81 -7.43
N ASP A 36 -14.39 8.86 -8.26
CA ASP A 36 -13.47 10.00 -8.15
C ASP A 36 -13.67 10.79 -6.85
N GLN A 37 -14.91 10.98 -6.42
CA GLN A 37 -15.20 11.65 -5.15
C GLN A 37 -14.73 10.80 -3.97
N PHE A 38 -14.97 9.49 -4.02
CA PHE A 38 -14.48 8.56 -3.01
C PHE A 38 -12.95 8.58 -2.94
N LYS A 39 -12.27 8.54 -4.09
CA LYS A 39 -10.82 8.65 -4.20
C LYS A 39 -10.29 9.92 -3.54
N PHE A 40 -10.82 11.08 -3.94
CA PHE A 40 -10.40 12.37 -3.36
C PHE A 40 -10.58 12.38 -1.84
N ASN A 41 -11.73 11.92 -1.35
CA ASN A 41 -12.03 11.89 0.08
C ASN A 41 -11.12 10.94 0.84
N TYR A 42 -10.83 9.76 0.28
CA TYR A 42 -9.96 8.76 0.87
C TYR A 42 -8.51 9.23 0.95
N GLU A 43 -7.98 9.81 -0.13
CA GLU A 43 -6.64 10.41 -0.17
C GLU A 43 -6.51 11.62 0.78
N THR A 44 -7.62 12.33 1.03
CA THR A 44 -7.66 13.43 1.99
C THR A 44 -7.72 12.94 3.43
N LEU A 45 -8.48 11.88 3.70
CA LEU A 45 -8.72 11.39 5.07
C LEU A 45 -7.57 10.53 5.59
N CYS A 46 -7.00 9.65 4.76
CA CYS A 46 -5.97 8.70 5.20
C CYS A 46 -4.78 9.34 5.94
N PRO A 47 -4.18 10.46 5.49
CA PRO A 47 -3.02 11.08 6.16
C PRO A 47 -3.33 11.74 7.51
N VAL A 48 -4.60 11.99 7.80
CA VAL A 48 -5.07 12.66 9.02
C VAL A 48 -5.96 11.77 9.88
N PHE A 49 -6.06 10.48 9.52
CA PHE A 49 -6.81 9.50 10.30
C PHE A 49 -6.17 9.36 11.68
N ASP A 50 -6.98 9.37 12.74
CA ASP A 50 -6.45 9.29 14.10
C ASP A 50 -6.01 7.86 14.41
N VAL A 51 -4.70 7.68 14.48
CA VAL A 51 -4.05 6.39 14.75
C VAL A 51 -3.26 6.39 16.06
N GLY A 52 -3.32 7.49 16.82
CA GLY A 52 -2.52 7.69 18.01
C GLY A 52 -1.01 7.84 17.78
N SER A 53 -0.31 8.36 18.79
CA SER A 53 1.15 8.42 18.84
C SER A 53 1.73 7.06 19.25
N PRO A 54 2.90 6.63 18.70
CA PRO A 54 3.85 7.39 17.89
C PRO A 54 3.85 6.94 16.42
N ASN A 55 2.69 6.94 15.77
CA ASN A 55 2.55 6.49 14.39
C ASN A 55 2.73 7.65 13.39
N THR A 56 3.36 7.37 12.25
CA THR A 56 3.55 8.31 11.15
C THR A 56 2.95 7.79 9.87
N TYR A 57 2.30 8.68 9.12
CA TYR A 57 1.74 8.37 7.80
C TYR A 57 2.83 7.99 6.82
N GLU A 58 2.62 6.90 6.08
CA GLU A 58 3.58 6.38 5.11
C GLU A 58 3.07 6.51 3.68
N GLY A 59 1.79 6.20 3.44
CA GLY A 59 1.25 6.32 2.09
C GLY A 59 -0.23 5.99 1.94
N VAL A 60 -0.77 6.43 0.81
CA VAL A 60 -2.13 6.17 0.36
C VAL A 60 -2.13 5.85 -1.13
N LEU A 61 -3.04 5.00 -1.56
CA LEU A 61 -3.39 4.77 -2.96
C LEU A 61 -4.87 4.48 -3.07
N VAL A 62 -5.49 5.00 -4.13
CA VAL A 62 -6.80 4.59 -4.59
C VAL A 62 -6.76 4.36 -6.09
N GLU A 63 -6.90 3.10 -6.47
CA GLU A 63 -7.14 2.66 -7.83
C GLU A 63 -8.65 2.41 -7.97
N ALA A 64 -9.31 3.25 -8.77
CA ALA A 64 -10.69 3.02 -9.15
C ALA A 64 -10.83 1.60 -9.73
N GLY A 65 -11.95 0.93 -9.44
CA GLY A 65 -12.32 -0.29 -10.16
C GLY A 65 -12.25 -0.01 -11.65
N ASP A 66 -11.44 -0.79 -12.35
CA ASP A 66 -11.05 -0.43 -13.70
C ASP A 66 -12.18 -0.77 -14.68
N PHE A 67 -12.37 0.11 -15.66
CA PHE A 67 -13.19 -0.19 -16.83
C PHE A 67 -12.61 -1.37 -17.68
N SER A 68 -11.55 -2.06 -17.19
CA SER A 68 -11.01 -3.32 -17.72
C SER A 68 -11.82 -4.54 -17.29
N GLY A 69 -12.69 -4.39 -16.26
CA GLY A 69 -13.59 -5.45 -15.79
C GLY A 69 -13.05 -6.31 -14.65
N ASP A 70 -11.91 -5.95 -14.04
CA ASP A 70 -11.35 -6.72 -12.92
C ASP A 70 -12.05 -6.38 -11.58
N ASN A 71 -12.67 -5.20 -11.46
CA ASN A 71 -13.46 -4.79 -10.29
C ASN A 71 -14.71 -4.01 -10.73
N LYS A 72 -15.79 -4.03 -9.94
CA LYS A 72 -17.03 -3.30 -10.26
C LYS A 72 -16.81 -1.79 -10.21
N ASP A 73 -17.62 -1.00 -10.92
CA ASP A 73 -17.68 0.47 -10.81
C ASP A 73 -18.00 0.96 -9.38
N THR A 74 -18.49 0.06 -8.53
CA THR A 74 -18.76 0.32 -7.11
C THR A 74 -17.58 -0.01 -6.20
N GLN A 75 -16.47 -0.49 -6.75
CA GLN A 75 -15.30 -0.96 -6.02
C GLN A 75 -14.06 -0.13 -6.34
N ALA A 76 -13.13 -0.09 -5.39
CA ALA A 76 -11.81 0.51 -5.55
C ALA A 76 -10.77 -0.33 -4.81
N ARG A 77 -9.59 -0.48 -5.39
CA ARG A 77 -8.44 -1.08 -4.74
C ARG A 77 -7.68 0.02 -4.02
N VAL A 78 -7.51 -0.12 -2.71
CA VAL A 78 -7.00 0.94 -1.84
C VAL A 78 -5.91 0.44 -0.91
N TYR A 79 -5.00 1.34 -0.51
CA TYR A 79 -4.25 1.17 0.73
C TYR A 79 -4.19 2.48 1.50
N CYS A 80 -4.17 2.37 2.84
CA CYS A 80 -3.81 3.44 3.75
C CYS A 80 -2.83 2.87 4.78
N VAL A 81 -1.58 3.33 4.75
CA VAL A 81 -0.49 2.73 5.52
C VAL A 81 0.14 3.75 6.46
N TRP A 82 0.36 3.30 7.68
CA TRP A 82 1.02 4.02 8.76
C TRP A 82 2.11 3.13 9.35
N THR A 83 3.15 3.75 9.91
CA THR A 83 4.24 3.02 10.56
C THR A 83 4.47 3.54 11.98
N ASN A 84 4.67 2.63 12.93
CA ASN A 84 5.10 2.94 14.28
C ASN A 84 6.58 3.37 14.25
N VAL A 85 6.91 4.57 14.71
CA VAL A 85 8.31 5.03 14.68
C VAL A 85 9.19 4.40 15.78
N THR A 86 8.58 3.74 16.77
CA THR A 86 9.31 3.12 17.89
C THR A 86 9.83 1.73 17.54
N ASP A 87 9.00 0.91 16.88
CA ASP A 87 9.34 -0.48 16.56
C ASP A 87 9.39 -0.78 15.05
N GLY A 88 9.02 0.19 14.20
CA GLY A 88 9.02 0.05 12.74
C GLY A 88 7.87 -0.78 12.18
N SER A 89 6.88 -1.14 13.00
CA SER A 89 5.73 -1.94 12.55
C SER A 89 4.83 -1.14 11.63
N THR A 90 4.43 -1.76 10.53
CA THR A 90 3.47 -1.20 9.57
C THR A 90 2.04 -1.61 9.93
N TYR A 91 1.11 -0.65 9.90
CA TYR A 91 -0.32 -0.86 10.07
C TYR A 91 -1.07 -0.43 8.81
N THR A 92 -2.07 -1.21 8.44
CA THR A 92 -2.93 -0.93 7.30
C THR A 92 -4.33 -0.62 7.80
N LEU A 93 -4.82 0.59 7.54
CA LEU A 93 -6.12 1.10 8.00
C LEU A 93 -7.09 1.29 6.85
N SER A 94 -6.90 0.48 5.82
CA SER A 94 -7.54 0.69 4.52
C SER A 94 -9.06 0.55 4.61
N ASP A 95 -9.54 -0.48 5.30
CA ASP A 95 -10.97 -0.69 5.53
C ASP A 95 -11.54 0.37 6.47
N ASP A 96 -10.83 0.76 7.52
CA ASP A 96 -11.31 1.75 8.50
C ASP A 96 -11.54 3.12 7.86
N VAL A 97 -10.62 3.57 7.01
CA VAL A 97 -10.76 4.81 6.25
C VAL A 97 -11.94 4.70 5.27
N ALA A 98 -12.09 3.57 4.57
CA ALA A 98 -13.22 3.36 3.66
C ALA A 98 -14.56 3.39 4.41
N ILE A 99 -14.66 2.71 5.55
CA ILE A 99 -15.85 2.67 6.41
C ILE A 99 -16.18 4.06 6.95
N SER A 100 -15.18 4.83 7.37
CA SER A 100 -15.37 6.21 7.85
C SER A 100 -15.95 7.14 6.78
N LEU A 101 -15.78 6.81 5.50
CA LEU A 101 -16.37 7.54 4.37
C LEU A 101 -17.75 7.00 3.95
N GLY A 102 -18.28 5.99 4.65
CA GLY A 102 -19.53 5.31 4.34
C GLY A 102 -19.39 4.14 3.36
N GLY A 103 -18.16 3.73 3.04
CA GLY A 103 -17.87 2.52 2.27
C GLY A 103 -17.95 1.24 3.10
N SER A 104 -17.50 0.13 2.52
CA SER A 104 -17.38 -1.17 3.18
C SER A 104 -16.29 -2.02 2.54
N SER A 105 -15.85 -3.08 3.21
CA SER A 105 -15.00 -4.10 2.57
C SER A 105 -15.76 -4.78 1.42
N ALA A 106 -15.04 -5.11 0.35
CA ALA A 106 -15.60 -5.68 -0.88
C ALA A 106 -16.03 -7.15 -0.78
#